data_AF-A0A3L7YS47-F1
#
_entry.id   AF-A0A3L7YS47-F1
#
_cell.length_a   1.000
_cell.length_b   1.000
_cell.length_c   1.000
_cell.angle_alpha   90.00
_cell.angle_beta   90.00
_cell.angle_gamma   90.00
#
_symmetry.space_group_name_H-M   'P 1'
#
loop_
_entity.id
_entity.type
_entity.pdbx_description
1 polymer ?
#
loop_
_entity_poly.entity_id
_entity_poly.type
_entity_poly.pdbx_seq_one_letter_code
_entity_poly.pdbx_strand_id
1 'polypeptide(L)' 'MPRIPGSGLLSGMRLTLTRFFQPKRTVMYPEVKPDIAPRNRGRLELVTDEHGTLKCETCFQCA' A
#
# COMPACT_ATOMS: atom_id res chain seq x y z
N MET A 1 -15.64 -29.15 -15.83
CA MET A 1 -16.91 -28.43 -16.03
C MET A 1 -17.85 -28.73 -14.87
N PRO A 2 -18.51 -27.73 -14.25
CA PRO A 2 -19.57 -28.01 -13.28
C PRO A 2 -20.64 -28.88 -13.96
N ARG A 3 -20.97 -30.01 -13.32
CA ARG A 3 -21.83 -31.07 -13.87
C ARG A 3 -23.33 -30.79 -13.65
N ILE A 4 -23.65 -29.71 -12.92
CA ILE A 4 -24.98 -29.32 -12.46
C ILE A 4 -25.24 -27.85 -12.86
N PRO A 5 -26.33 -27.53 -13.59
CA PRO A 5 -26.66 -26.14 -13.93
C PRO A 5 -26.88 -25.30 -12.66
N GLY A 6 -26.34 -24.08 -12.63
CA GLY A 6 -26.51 -23.14 -11.50
C GLY A 6 -25.54 -23.33 -10.31
N SER A 7 -24.74 -24.41 -10.27
CA SER A 7 -23.79 -24.63 -9.17
C SER A 7 -22.72 -23.52 -9.06
N GLY A 8 -22.36 -22.89 -10.18
CA GLY A 8 -21.45 -21.75 -10.23
C GLY A 8 -22.02 -20.51 -9.53
N LEU A 9 -23.33 -20.25 -9.68
CA LEU A 9 -24.01 -19.12 -9.03
C LEU A 9 -24.06 -19.31 -7.52
N LEU A 10 -24.47 -20.50 -7.07
CA LEU A 10 -24.49 -20.84 -5.64
C LEU A 10 -23.11 -20.73 -5.00
N SER A 11 -22.07 -21.17 -5.71
CA SER A 11 -20.69 -21.06 -5.24
C SER A 11 -20.24 -19.61 -5.12
N GLY A 12 -20.58 -18.76 -6.11
CA GLY A 12 -20.30 -17.33 -6.06
C GLY A 12 -21.04 -16.61 -4.94
N MET A 13 -22.33 -16.88 -4.77
CA MET A 13 -23.15 -16.29 -3.69
C MET A 13 -22.64 -16.68 -2.31
N ARG A 14 -22.33 -17.98 -2.10
CA ARG A 14 -21.71 -18.46 -0.86
C ARG A 14 -20.41 -17.73 -0.57
N LEU A 15 -19.58 -17.53 -1.59
CA LEU A 15 -18.31 -16.86 -1.45
C LEU A 15 -18.44 -15.37 -1.11
N THR A 16 -19.38 -14.67 -1.73
CA THR A 16 -19.72 -13.28 -1.41
C THR A 16 -20.22 -13.15 0.02
N LEU A 17 -21.12 -14.03 0.45
CA LEU A 17 -21.65 -14.05 1.81
C LEU A 17 -20.53 -14.22 2.84
N THR A 18 -19.61 -15.16 2.62
CA THR A 18 -18.45 -15.38 3.51
C THR A 18 -17.57 -14.13 3.61
N ARG A 19 -17.27 -13.48 2.48
CA ARG A 19 -16.40 -12.27 2.45
C ARG A 19 -17.05 -11.04 3.05
N PHE A 20 -18.37 -10.94 2.96
CA PHE A 20 -19.13 -9.83 3.54
C PHE A 20 -18.99 -9.77 5.07
N PHE A 21 -18.93 -10.93 5.74
CA PHE A 21 -18.77 -11.02 7.20
C PHE A 21 -17.29 -11.06 7.66
N GLN A 22 -16.33 -11.09 6.74
CA GLN A 22 -14.91 -11.01 7.10
C GLN A 22 -14.51 -9.59 7.50
N PRO A 23 -13.53 -9.44 8.40
CA PRO A 23 -13.05 -8.12 8.79
C PRO A 23 -12.46 -7.37 7.59
N LYS A 24 -12.78 -6.08 7.46
CA LYS A 24 -12.23 -5.22 6.41
C LYS A 24 -10.74 -5.00 6.65
N ARG A 25 -9.92 -5.28 5.63
CA ARG A 25 -8.46 -5.05 5.66
C ARG A 25 -8.04 -3.63 5.22
N THR A 26 -9.00 -2.75 4.98
CA THR A 26 -8.75 -1.38 4.51
C THR A 26 -8.34 -0.47 5.67
N VAL A 27 -7.47 0.50 5.38
CA VAL A 27 -7.06 1.55 6.32
C VAL A 27 -7.85 2.83 5.99
N MET A 28 -8.37 3.54 7.00
CA MET A 28 -9.09 4.82 6.81
C MET A 28 -8.07 5.95 6.76
N TYR A 29 -7.78 6.45 5.56
CA TYR A 29 -6.94 7.63 5.36
C TYR A 29 -7.84 8.87 5.30
N PRO A 30 -7.51 9.99 5.99
CA PRO A 30 -6.23 10.31 6.64
C PRO A 30 -6.13 9.98 8.14
N GLU A 31 -7.18 9.43 8.75
CA GLU A 31 -7.23 9.20 10.21
C GLU A 31 -6.18 8.19 10.69
N VAL A 32 -5.93 7.16 9.89
CA VAL A 32 -4.94 6.12 10.15
C VAL A 32 -3.88 6.17 9.05
N LYS A 33 -2.62 6.36 9.45
CA LYS A 33 -1.49 6.37 8.52
C LYS A 33 -1.22 4.95 8.01
N PRO A 34 -0.98 4.76 6.70
CA PRO A 34 -0.61 3.46 6.17
C PRO A 34 0.78 3.06 6.69
N ASP A 35 0.99 1.74 6.83
CA ASP A 35 2.32 1.19 7.10
C ASP A 35 3.18 1.29 5.83
N ILE A 36 4.13 2.21 5.84
CA ILE A 36 5.03 2.49 4.71
C ILE A 36 6.35 1.75 4.97
N ALA A 37 6.79 0.97 3.98
CA ALA A 37 8.06 0.27 4.07
C ALA A 37 9.23 1.25 4.33
N PRO A 38 10.24 0.87 5.14
CA PRO A 38 11.33 1.76 5.51
C PRO A 38 12.20 2.21 4.33
N ARG A 39 12.20 1.44 3.22
CA ARG A 39 12.93 1.76 1.98
C ARG A 39 12.04 2.39 0.91
N ASN A 40 10.94 3.05 1.31
CA ASN A 40 10.06 3.73 0.38
C ASN A 40 10.77 4.91 -0.30
N ARG A 41 10.59 5.04 -1.61
CA ARG A 41 11.12 6.17 -2.41
C ARG A 41 10.09 7.29 -2.41
N GLY A 42 10.07 8.05 -1.32
CA GLY A 42 9.15 9.16 -1.12
C GLY A 42 9.66 10.47 -1.73
N ARG A 43 9.34 11.57 -1.06
CA ARG A 43 9.81 12.91 -1.42
C ARG A 43 11.33 13.00 -1.25
N LEU A 44 12.00 13.60 -2.22
CA LEU A 44 13.41 13.94 -2.11
C LEU A 44 13.57 15.11 -1.13
N GLU A 45 14.45 14.94 -0.15
CA GLU A 45 14.81 15.96 0.82
C GLU A 45 16.33 16.11 0.85
N LEU A 46 16.81 17.35 1.00
CA LEU A 46 18.22 17.64 1.14
C LEU A 46 18.63 17.34 2.58
N VAL A 47 19.50 16.34 2.75
CA VAL A 47 19.98 15.93 4.05
C VAL A 47 21.10 16.83 4.56
N THR A 48 21.12 17.05 5.87
CA THR A 48 22.12 17.86 6.57
C THR A 48 23.20 16.96 7.19
N ASP A 49 24.42 17.48 7.30
CA ASP A 49 25.54 16.88 8.02
C ASP A 49 25.43 17.03 9.55
N GLU A 50 26.33 16.37 10.27
CA GLU A 50 26.45 16.45 11.74
C GLU A 50 26.70 17.90 12.23
N HIS A 51 27.30 18.75 11.39
CA HIS A 51 27.59 20.16 11.70
C HIS A 51 26.45 21.13 11.30
N GLY A 52 25.31 20.63 10.82
CA GLY A 52 24.20 21.50 10.41
C GLY A 52 24.32 22.11 9.01
N THR A 53 25.36 21.75 8.24
CA THR A 53 25.56 22.16 6.85
C THR A 53 24.88 21.21 5.86
N LEU A 54 24.46 21.68 4.69
CA LEU A 54 23.89 20.82 3.64
C LEU A 54 24.97 19.90 3.05
N LYS A 55 24.63 18.62 2.80
CA LYS A 55 25.53 17.68 2.10
C LYS A 55 25.74 17.99 0.62
N CYS A 56 24.84 18.78 0.03
CA CYS A 56 24.92 19.10 -1.39
C CYS A 56 26.00 20.16 -1.64
N GLU A 57 27.01 19.81 -2.42
CA GLU A 57 28.10 20.71 -2.84
C GLU A 57 27.92 21.26 -4.26
N THR A 58 26.72 21.13 -4.86
CA THR A 58 26.43 21.55 -6.23
C THR A 58 27.31 20.89 -7.30
N CYS A 59 27.65 19.61 -7.12
CA CYS A 59 28.46 18.83 -8.08
C CYS A 59 27.73 18.40 -9.37
N PHE A 60 26.42 18.66 -9.47
CA PHE A 60 25.56 18.29 -10.61
C PHE A 60 25.50 16.78 -10.96
N GLN A 61 25.90 15.88 -10.06
CA GLN A 61 25.82 14.43 -10.31
C GLN A 61 24.41 13.84 -10.16
N CYS A 62 23.53 14.52 -9.43
CA CYS A 62 22.12 14.12 -9.25
C CYS A 62 21.18 14.71 -10.30
N ALA A 63 21.69 15.58 -11.19
CA ALA A 63 20.94 16.15 -12.31
C ALA A 63 20.66 15.09 -13.40
#